data_AF-A0A858ASH6-F1
#
_entry.id   AF-A0A858ASH6-F1
#
_cell.length_a   1.000
_cell.length_b   1.000
_cell.length_c   1.000
_cell.angle_alpha   90.00
_cell.angle_beta   90.00
_cell.angle_gamma   90.00
#
_symmetry.space_group_name_H-M   'P 1'
#
loop_
_entity.id
_entity.type
_entity.pdbx_description
1 polymer ?
#
loop_
_entity_poly.entity_id
_entity_poly.type
_entity_poly.pdbx_seq_one_letter_code
_entity_poly.pdbx_strand_id
1 'polypeptide(L)'
;MDKFPWWVILIIIFVLLILYFVIPWNKIRSKFKEKSDLINEPKEYIDSEIDKKITKAVENPNNKPMLGIYNWFGKKEALRLKTIVYVQPEEDSCDLCIPFENQILSLEQYDNQYITMSEAISKGYHHIGCKHIDIDYFPGTTKIPEKKISSEEQVKKHKQVLSLYKLENDIRNLKYEFDNVKSSDSLNKKIIEKEFEIIDYCLKNKLQRNVERENPNISDLKKFR
;
A
#
# COMPACT_ATOMS: atom_id res chain seq x y z
N MET A 1 -27.00 54.86 -13.05
CA MET A 1 -26.14 54.07 -12.13
C MET A 1 -26.61 54.39 -10.73
N ASP A 2 -27.56 53.60 -10.24
CA ASP A 2 -28.19 53.81 -8.93
C ASP A 2 -27.17 53.58 -7.83
N LYS A 3 -26.91 54.65 -7.06
CA LYS A 3 -25.97 54.63 -5.95
C LYS A 3 -26.57 53.74 -4.87
N PHE A 4 -25.98 52.56 -4.68
CA PHE A 4 -26.36 51.65 -3.61
C PHE A 4 -26.42 52.42 -2.29
N PRO A 5 -27.56 52.39 -1.57
CA PRO A 5 -27.69 53.21 -0.37
C PRO A 5 -26.70 52.74 0.70
N TRP A 6 -25.87 53.66 1.19
CA TRP A 6 -24.79 53.34 2.14
C TRP A 6 -25.30 52.67 3.44
N TRP A 7 -26.55 52.93 3.81
CA TRP A 7 -27.20 52.29 4.95
C TRP A 7 -27.40 50.77 4.78
N VAL A 8 -27.54 50.27 3.54
CA VAL A 8 -27.66 48.83 3.26
C VAL A 8 -26.33 48.12 3.55
N ILE A 9 -25.20 48.76 3.26
CA ILE A 9 -23.87 48.22 3.55
C ILE A 9 -23.67 48.08 5.07
N LEU A 10 -24.10 49.09 5.84
CA LEU A 10 -24.04 49.04 7.30
C LEU A 10 -24.89 47.91 7.89
N ILE A 11 -26.08 47.66 7.34
CA ILE A 11 -26.93 46.54 7.78
C ILE A 11 -26.25 45.19 7.48
N ILE A 12 -25.65 45.02 6.30
CA ILE A 12 -24.95 43.78 5.94
C ILE A 12 -23.78 43.52 6.89
N ILE A 13 -22.98 44.55 7.18
CA ILE A 13 -21.84 44.45 8.13
C ILE A 13 -22.34 44.08 9.52
N PHE A 14 -23.43 44.69 9.97
CA PHE A 14 -24.01 44.40 11.29
C PHE A 14 -24.53 42.96 11.40
N VAL A 15 -25.17 42.44 10.34
CA VAL A 15 -25.64 41.05 10.28
C VAL A 15 -24.46 40.07 10.27
N LEU A 16 -23.39 40.35 9.53
CA LEU A 16 -22.16 39.53 9.53
C LEU A 16 -21.47 39.52 10.90
N LEU A 17 -21.46 40.65 11.60
CA LEU A 17 -20.93 40.75 12.97
C LEU A 17 -21.75 39.89 13.94
N ILE A 18 -23.09 39.95 13.87
CA ILE A 18 -23.94 39.10 14.72
C ILE A 18 -23.70 37.62 14.42
N LEU A 19 -23.65 37.23 13.14
CA LEU A 19 -23.36 35.84 12.75
C LEU A 19 -21.98 35.37 13.23
N TYR A 20 -20.98 36.25 13.20
CA TYR A 20 -19.66 35.92 13.72
C TYR A 20 -19.68 35.59 15.22
N PHE A 21 -20.47 36.31 16.03
CA PHE A 21 -20.58 36.06 17.46
C PHE A 21 -21.54 34.91 17.83
N VAL A 22 -22.57 34.65 17.02
CA VAL A 22 -23.56 33.59 17.28
C VAL A 22 -23.05 32.21 16.88
N ILE A 23 -22.23 32.12 15.84
CA ILE A 23 -21.69 30.83 15.38
C ILE A 23 -20.58 30.37 16.35
N PRO A 24 -20.69 29.17 16.96
CA PRO A 24 -19.69 28.67 17.90
C PRO A 24 -18.49 28.13 17.14
N TRP A 25 -17.66 29.02 16.59
CA TRP A 25 -16.49 28.72 15.76
C TRP A 25 -15.54 27.71 16.41
N ASN A 26 -15.39 27.75 17.74
CA ASN A 26 -14.55 26.79 18.48
C ASN A 26 -15.04 25.34 18.34
N LYS A 27 -16.36 25.12 18.29
CA LYS A 27 -16.97 23.79 18.18
C LYS A 27 -16.94 23.24 16.74
N ILE A 28 -16.96 24.13 15.76
CA ILE A 28 -16.78 23.78 14.35
C ILE A 28 -15.31 23.42 14.10
N ARG A 29 -14.37 24.23 14.61
CA ARG A 29 -12.93 24.01 14.47
C ARG A 29 -12.48 22.71 15.14
N SER A 30 -13.05 22.35 16.29
CA SER A 30 -12.74 21.07 16.95
C SER A 30 -13.22 19.86 16.15
N LYS A 31 -14.39 19.91 15.51
CA LYS A 31 -14.90 18.83 14.65
C LYS A 31 -14.08 18.64 13.37
N PHE A 32 -13.60 19.73 12.78
CA PHE A 32 -12.69 19.64 11.63
C PHE A 32 -11.34 19.04 12.04
N LYS A 33 -10.86 19.37 13.25
CA LYS A 33 -9.63 18.83 13.81
C LYS A 33 -9.77 17.33 14.14
N GLU A 34 -10.86 16.90 14.75
CA GLU A 34 -11.12 15.47 14.98
C GLU A 34 -11.16 14.66 13.68
N LYS A 35 -11.78 15.21 12.62
CA LYS A 35 -11.77 14.57 11.30
C LYS A 35 -10.38 14.52 10.66
N SER A 36 -9.57 15.58 10.76
CA SER A 36 -8.19 15.53 10.27
C SER A 36 -7.32 14.57 11.08
N ASP A 37 -7.53 14.52 12.40
CA ASP A 37 -6.76 13.69 13.31
C ASP A 37 -7.13 12.20 13.11
N LEU A 38 -8.39 11.84 12.83
CA LEU A 38 -8.77 10.47 12.45
C LEU A 38 -8.15 9.99 11.13
N ILE A 39 -7.88 10.92 10.20
CA ILE A 39 -7.31 10.60 8.87
C ILE A 39 -5.77 10.53 8.95
N ASN A 40 -5.13 11.38 9.77
CA ASN A 40 -3.67 11.47 9.86
C ASN A 40 -3.08 10.67 11.03
N GLU A 41 -3.86 10.41 12.08
CA GLU A 41 -3.47 9.64 13.27
C GLU A 41 -4.64 8.72 13.68
N PRO A 42 -4.86 7.61 12.94
CA PRO A 42 -5.94 6.69 13.25
C PRO A 42 -5.82 6.19 14.69
N LYS A 43 -6.69 6.69 15.56
CA LYS A 43 -6.81 6.21 16.93
C LYS A 43 -7.58 4.92 16.89
N GLU A 44 -6.89 3.78 16.78
CA GLU A 44 -7.32 2.53 17.39
C GLU A 44 -6.21 1.45 17.35
N TYR A 45 -5.95 0.90 18.55
CA TYR A 45 -5.29 -0.37 18.89
C TYR A 45 -3.99 -0.75 18.16
N ILE A 46 -2.89 -0.14 18.60
CA ILE A 46 -1.55 -0.68 18.37
C ILE A 46 -0.92 -0.89 19.75
N ASP A 47 -0.58 -2.15 20.06
CA ASP A 47 -0.07 -2.57 21.36
C ASP A 47 1.15 -1.73 21.79
N SER A 48 0.97 -1.12 22.95
CA SER A 48 1.84 -0.12 23.52
C SER A 48 3.11 -0.74 24.10
N GLU A 49 4.18 -0.81 23.33
CA GLU A 49 5.59 -0.65 23.79
C GLU A 49 6.58 -0.85 22.64
N ILE A 50 6.27 -1.75 21.71
CA ILE A 50 7.14 -2.12 20.58
C ILE A 50 7.25 -0.95 19.59
N ASP A 51 6.14 -0.27 19.30
CA ASP A 51 6.11 0.75 18.26
C ASP A 51 6.59 2.13 18.71
N LYS A 52 6.63 2.40 20.03
CA LYS A 52 7.31 3.60 20.57
C LYS A 52 8.83 3.55 20.39
N LYS A 53 9.42 2.36 20.19
CA LYS A 53 10.83 2.22 19.78
C LYS A 53 11.04 2.43 18.29
N ILE A 54 10.05 2.12 17.45
CA ILE A 54 10.13 2.25 15.99
C ILE A 54 9.88 3.69 15.54
N THR A 55 8.97 4.41 16.21
CA THR A 55 8.60 5.80 15.87
C THR A 55 9.49 6.88 16.48
N LYS A 56 10.37 6.54 17.44
CA LYS A 56 11.46 7.43 17.83
C LYS A 56 12.57 7.32 16.79
N ALA A 57 12.43 8.06 15.70
CA ALA A 57 13.55 8.37 14.84
C ALA A 57 14.64 9.02 15.71
N VAL A 58 15.68 8.26 16.03
CA VAL A 58 16.88 8.80 16.65
C VAL A 58 17.61 9.55 15.55
N GLU A 59 17.43 10.88 15.52
CA GLU A 59 18.20 11.74 14.63
C GLU A 59 19.69 11.48 14.88
N ASN A 60 20.37 10.88 13.91
CA ASN A 60 21.80 10.63 14.01
C ASN A 60 22.52 12.00 13.99
N PRO A 61 23.21 12.41 15.06
CA PRO A 61 23.88 13.71 15.10
C PRO A 61 24.99 13.86 14.05
N ASN A 62 25.43 12.75 13.45
CA ASN A 62 26.38 12.74 12.33
C ASN A 62 25.73 13.09 10.97
N ASN A 63 24.40 13.14 10.88
CA ASN A 63 23.66 13.59 9.69
C ASN A 63 23.33 15.09 9.72
N LYS A 64 24.04 15.88 10.53
CA LYS A 64 23.98 17.34 10.40
C LYS A 64 24.73 17.74 9.13
N PRO A 65 24.10 18.47 8.19
CA PRO A 65 24.80 18.94 7.00
C PRO A 65 25.99 19.81 7.43
N MET A 66 27.20 19.37 7.09
CA MET A 66 28.47 19.89 7.60
C MET A 66 28.87 21.27 7.02
N LEU A 67 27.97 21.97 6.32
CA LEU A 67 28.31 23.16 5.53
C LEU A 67 27.36 24.32 5.81
N GLY A 68 27.48 24.89 7.03
CA GLY A 68 26.76 26.09 7.47
C GLY A 68 27.17 27.41 6.80
N ILE A 69 28.14 27.41 5.87
CA ILE A 69 28.69 28.64 5.27
C ILE A 69 28.32 28.78 3.78
N TYR A 70 27.96 27.69 3.09
CA TYR A 70 27.63 27.73 1.65
C TYR A 70 26.14 27.94 1.34
N ASN A 71 25.26 27.99 2.35
CA ASN A 71 23.83 28.25 2.20
C ASN A 71 23.45 29.75 2.11
N TRP A 72 24.42 30.66 2.02
CA TRP A 72 24.13 32.11 1.94
C TRP A 72 23.81 32.58 0.51
N PHE A 73 24.39 31.95 -0.52
CA PHE A 73 24.20 32.35 -1.94
C PHE A 73 23.60 31.25 -2.84
N GLY A 74 23.32 30.07 -2.30
CA GLY A 74 22.58 29.02 -2.99
C GLY A 74 21.13 29.01 -2.51
N LYS A 75 20.18 28.82 -3.43
CA LYS A 75 18.76 28.58 -3.11
C LYS A 75 18.66 27.61 -1.92
N LYS A 76 17.73 27.89 -1.00
CA LYS A 76 17.42 27.06 0.19
C LYS A 76 17.01 25.62 -0.12
N GLU A 77 17.04 25.20 -1.37
CA GLU A 77 16.98 23.82 -1.86
C GLU A 77 18.29 23.09 -1.56
N ALA A 78 18.77 23.16 -0.31
CA ALA A 78 19.87 22.33 0.16
C ALA A 78 19.41 20.88 0.06
N LEU A 79 19.74 20.23 -1.08
CA LEU A 79 19.62 18.81 -1.39
C LEU A 79 18.69 18.06 -0.44
N ARG A 80 17.39 18.33 -0.51
CA ARG A 80 16.41 17.42 0.07
C ARG A 80 16.52 16.16 -0.77
N LEU A 81 17.20 15.15 -0.23
CA LEU A 81 17.29 13.83 -0.83
C LEU A 81 15.87 13.26 -0.83
N LYS A 82 15.17 13.51 -1.94
CA LYS A 82 13.84 12.99 -2.20
C LYS A 82 13.92 11.47 -2.18
N THR A 83 13.13 10.86 -1.30
CA THR A 83 13.09 9.41 -1.15
C THR A 83 12.14 8.84 -2.20
N ILE A 84 12.71 8.13 -3.17
CA ILE A 84 12.02 7.53 -4.30
C ILE A 84 12.40 6.06 -4.40
N VAL A 85 11.45 5.26 -4.86
CA VAL A 85 11.59 3.82 -5.02
C VAL A 85 11.24 3.42 -6.43
N TYR A 86 11.90 2.39 -6.92
CA TYR A 86 11.64 1.74 -8.19
C TYR A 86 10.82 0.47 -7.96
N VAL A 87 9.72 0.32 -8.69
CA VAL A 87 8.87 -0.88 -8.60
C VAL A 87 9.42 -1.95 -9.53
N GLN A 88 9.92 -3.03 -8.95
CA GLN A 88 10.42 -4.16 -9.71
C GLN A 88 9.26 -4.90 -10.41
N PRO A 89 9.35 -5.16 -11.73
CA PRO A 89 8.36 -5.96 -12.44
C PRO A 89 8.44 -7.42 -12.00
N GLU A 90 7.28 -8.05 -11.82
CA GLU A 90 7.15 -9.47 -11.47
C GLU A 90 6.50 -10.27 -12.61
N GLU A 91 6.78 -11.56 -12.69
CA GLU A 91 6.27 -12.36 -13.82
C GLU A 91 4.78 -12.70 -13.71
N ASP A 92 4.22 -12.73 -12.50
CA ASP A 92 2.84 -13.15 -12.19
C ASP A 92 2.02 -12.03 -11.53
N SER A 93 2.17 -10.81 -12.06
CA SER A 93 1.48 -9.60 -11.58
C SER A 93 0.01 -9.52 -11.99
N CYS A 94 -0.80 -8.93 -11.11
CA CYS A 94 -2.21 -8.65 -11.37
C CYS A 94 -2.42 -7.34 -12.14
N ASP A 95 -3.64 -7.16 -12.66
CA ASP A 95 -4.04 -5.96 -13.41
C ASP A 95 -3.92 -4.64 -12.60
N LEU A 96 -3.97 -4.72 -11.27
CA LEU A 96 -3.87 -3.55 -10.39
C LEU A 96 -2.43 -3.07 -10.22
N CYS A 97 -1.46 -3.99 -10.23
CA CYS A 97 -0.06 -3.66 -9.95
C CYS A 97 0.78 -3.41 -11.22
N ILE A 98 0.45 -4.09 -12.33
CA ILE A 98 1.14 -3.91 -13.63
C ILE A 98 1.31 -2.43 -14.03
N PRO A 99 0.33 -1.52 -13.82
CA PRO A 99 0.48 -0.11 -14.17
C PRO A 99 1.59 0.62 -13.45
N PHE A 100 2.05 0.13 -12.30
CA PHE A 100 3.09 0.76 -11.48
C PHE A 100 4.48 0.13 -11.67
N GLU A 101 4.56 -1.02 -12.35
CA GLU A 101 5.84 -1.67 -12.62
C GLU A 101 6.72 -0.87 -13.57
N ASN A 102 8.04 -1.01 -13.40
CA ASN A 102 9.03 -0.25 -14.16
C ASN A 102 8.90 1.28 -13.98
N GLN A 103 8.15 1.75 -12.97
CA GLN A 103 8.02 3.16 -12.63
C GLN A 103 8.80 3.49 -11.36
N ILE A 104 9.08 4.78 -11.21
CA ILE A 104 9.65 5.35 -10.00
C ILE A 104 8.51 6.03 -9.25
N LEU A 105 8.33 5.65 -7.99
CA LEU A 105 7.35 6.22 -7.08
C LEU A 105 8.03 7.10 -6.04
N SER A 106 7.38 8.21 -5.67
CA SER A 106 7.83 9.07 -4.58
C SER A 106 7.21 8.62 -3.26
N LEU A 107 8.02 8.51 -2.21
CA LEU A 107 7.50 8.27 -0.86
C LEU A 107 7.02 9.58 -0.18
N GLU A 108 7.21 10.72 -0.84
CA GLU A 108 6.68 11.99 -0.34
C GLU A 108 5.15 12.08 -0.52
N GLN A 109 4.48 12.82 0.35
CA GLN A 109 3.01 12.97 0.31
C GLN A 109 2.54 13.73 -0.95
N TYR A 110 3.35 14.65 -1.45
CA TYR A 110 3.06 15.46 -2.61
C TYR A 110 4.29 15.53 -3.49
N ASP A 111 4.12 15.22 -4.77
CA ASP A 111 5.19 15.23 -5.74
C ASP A 111 4.65 15.59 -7.11
N ASN A 112 5.33 16.50 -7.81
CA ASN A 112 4.90 16.94 -9.13
C ASN A 112 5.60 16.19 -10.27
N GLN A 113 6.65 15.41 -9.95
CA GLN A 113 7.51 14.75 -10.93
C GLN A 113 7.24 13.25 -11.02
N TYR A 114 6.91 12.60 -9.90
CA TYR A 114 6.60 11.17 -9.86
C TYR A 114 5.24 10.93 -9.22
N ILE A 115 4.61 9.80 -9.57
CA ILE A 115 3.44 9.31 -8.85
C ILE A 115 3.85 9.03 -7.40
N THR A 116 3.02 9.44 -6.45
CA THR A 116 3.29 9.17 -5.03
C THR A 116 2.89 7.74 -4.66
N MET A 117 3.56 7.16 -3.68
CA MET A 117 3.21 5.85 -3.12
C MET A 117 1.77 5.84 -2.61
N SER A 118 1.33 6.94 -1.97
CA SER A 118 -0.05 7.08 -1.51
C SER A 118 -1.06 7.02 -2.67
N GLU A 119 -0.76 7.68 -3.79
CA GLU A 119 -1.60 7.62 -4.99
C GLU A 119 -1.62 6.22 -5.60
N ALA A 120 -0.47 5.56 -5.69
CA ALA A 120 -0.37 4.19 -6.20
C ALA A 120 -1.20 3.21 -5.33
N ILE A 121 -1.07 3.29 -4.01
CA ILE A 121 -1.83 2.47 -3.06
C ILE A 121 -3.33 2.74 -3.21
N SER A 122 -3.75 4.00 -3.36
CA SER A 122 -5.17 4.35 -3.55
C SER A 122 -5.78 3.73 -4.83
N LYS A 123 -4.94 3.42 -5.81
CA LYS A 123 -5.31 2.77 -7.07
C LYS A 123 -5.15 1.25 -7.04
N GLY A 124 -4.74 0.67 -5.90
CA GLY A 124 -4.67 -0.76 -5.68
C GLY A 124 -3.26 -1.35 -5.63
N TYR A 125 -2.20 -0.54 -5.73
CA TYR A 125 -0.83 -1.02 -5.48
C TYR A 125 -0.68 -1.47 -4.01
N HIS A 126 0.15 -2.48 -3.74
CA HIS A 126 0.30 -3.09 -2.40
C HIS A 126 -1.01 -3.63 -1.80
N HIS A 127 -1.94 -4.11 -2.64
CA HIS A 127 -3.10 -4.84 -2.14
C HIS A 127 -2.69 -6.15 -1.44
N ILE A 128 -3.62 -6.77 -0.72
CA ILE A 128 -3.40 -8.06 -0.04
C ILE A 128 -2.96 -9.12 -1.08
N GLY A 129 -1.80 -9.74 -0.87
CA GLY A 129 -1.22 -10.74 -1.78
C GLY A 129 -0.41 -10.15 -2.95
N CYS A 130 -0.17 -8.84 -2.96
CA CYS A 130 0.81 -8.22 -3.84
C CYS A 130 2.22 -8.75 -3.53
N LYS A 131 2.98 -9.08 -4.57
CA LYS A 131 4.35 -9.63 -4.47
C LYS A 131 5.43 -8.63 -4.87
N HIS A 132 5.03 -7.44 -5.33
CA HIS A 132 5.96 -6.42 -5.81
C HIS A 132 6.96 -6.00 -4.75
N ILE A 133 8.19 -5.83 -5.21
CA ILE A 133 9.31 -5.37 -4.41
C ILE A 133 9.62 -3.93 -4.80
N ASP A 134 9.62 -3.05 -3.81
CA ASP A 134 10.08 -1.67 -3.97
C ASP A 134 11.58 -1.61 -3.66
N ILE A 135 12.37 -1.14 -4.63
CA ILE A 135 13.82 -1.01 -4.51
C ILE A 135 14.16 0.46 -4.38
N ASP A 136 15.00 0.83 -3.42
CA ASP A 136 15.48 2.22 -3.32
C ASP A 136 16.12 2.68 -4.64
N TYR A 137 15.64 3.81 -5.15
CA TYR A 137 16.11 4.37 -6.41
C TYR A 137 16.97 5.59 -6.17
N PHE A 138 18.21 5.54 -6.65
CA PHE A 138 19.18 6.62 -6.55
C PHE A 138 19.42 7.20 -7.96
N PRO A 139 18.97 8.44 -8.23
CA PRO A 139 19.15 9.07 -9.53
C PRO A 139 20.62 9.02 -10.00
N GLY A 140 20.83 8.56 -11.23
CA GLY A 140 22.15 8.48 -11.86
C GLY A 140 23.03 7.29 -11.45
N THR A 141 22.61 6.49 -10.46
CA THR A 141 23.37 5.29 -10.04
C THR A 141 22.56 4.00 -10.20
N THR A 142 21.27 4.01 -9.85
CA THR A 142 20.40 2.85 -10.03
C THR A 142 20.11 2.64 -11.51
N LYS A 143 20.40 1.43 -12.02
CA LYS A 143 20.08 1.03 -13.40
C LYS A 143 18.75 0.29 -13.42
N ILE A 144 17.78 0.86 -14.13
CA ILE A 144 16.47 0.22 -14.34
C ILE A 144 16.60 -0.81 -15.47
N PRO A 145 16.27 -2.08 -15.22
CA PRO A 145 16.26 -3.09 -16.28
C PRO A 145 15.12 -2.82 -17.27
N GLU A 146 15.33 -3.19 -18.52
CA GLU A 146 14.26 -3.19 -19.51
C GLU A 146 13.20 -4.24 -19.16
N LYS A 147 11.92 -3.87 -19.30
CA LYS A 147 10.80 -4.78 -19.08
C LYS A 147 10.81 -5.85 -20.17
N LYS A 148 11.08 -7.09 -19.79
CA LYS A 148 11.18 -8.23 -20.72
C LYS A 148 9.83 -8.93 -20.98
N ILE A 149 8.84 -8.69 -20.13
CA ILE A 149 7.59 -9.47 -20.10
C ILE A 149 6.44 -8.55 -20.48
N SER A 150 5.58 -9.00 -21.38
CA SER A 150 4.39 -8.25 -21.77
C SER A 150 3.34 -8.28 -20.65
N SER A 151 2.51 -7.23 -20.59
CA SER A 151 1.42 -7.16 -19.60
C SER A 151 0.43 -8.31 -19.75
N GLU A 152 0.14 -8.71 -20.98
CA GLU A 152 -0.76 -9.84 -21.27
C GLU A 152 -0.23 -11.17 -20.74
N GLU A 153 1.08 -11.42 -20.88
CA GLU A 153 1.73 -12.61 -20.34
C GLU A 153 1.69 -12.63 -18.81
N GLN A 154 1.93 -11.48 -18.17
CA GLN A 154 1.87 -11.35 -16.70
C GLN A 154 0.48 -11.71 -16.19
N VAL A 155 -0.57 -11.14 -16.78
CA VAL A 155 -1.97 -11.41 -16.41
C VAL A 155 -2.33 -12.88 -16.63
N LYS A 156 -1.88 -13.48 -17.74
CA LYS A 156 -2.10 -14.89 -18.01
C LYS A 156 -1.43 -15.78 -16.96
N LYS A 157 -0.18 -15.49 -16.61
CA LYS A 157 0.57 -16.23 -15.59
C LYS A 157 -0.06 -16.06 -14.22
N HIS A 158 -0.47 -14.84 -13.88
CA HIS A 158 -1.21 -14.54 -12.65
C HIS A 158 -2.49 -15.38 -12.53
N LYS A 159 -3.29 -15.49 -13.59
CA LYS A 159 -4.49 -16.35 -13.62
C LYS A 159 -4.16 -17.84 -13.40
N GLN A 160 -3.05 -18.32 -13.94
CA GLN A 160 -2.61 -19.69 -13.72
C GLN A 160 -2.24 -19.93 -12.24
N VAL A 161 -1.56 -18.97 -11.62
CA VAL A 161 -1.19 -19.00 -10.20
C VAL A 161 -2.44 -18.92 -9.30
N LEU A 162 -3.41 -18.04 -9.61
CA LEU A 162 -4.69 -17.98 -8.90
C LEU A 162 -5.48 -19.30 -8.96
N SER A 163 -5.42 -19.99 -10.09
CA SER A 163 -6.06 -21.29 -10.24
C SER A 163 -5.34 -22.37 -9.41
N LEU A 164 -4.01 -22.32 -9.30
CA LEU A 164 -3.26 -23.17 -8.38
C LEU A 164 -3.64 -22.90 -6.92
N TYR A 165 -3.73 -21.62 -6.52
CA TYR A 165 -4.17 -21.26 -5.17
C TYR A 165 -5.55 -21.81 -4.82
N LYS A 166 -6.45 -21.89 -5.80
CA LYS A 166 -7.77 -22.51 -5.61
C LYS A 166 -7.64 -24.00 -5.30
N LEU A 167 -6.82 -24.74 -6.07
CA LEU A 167 -6.58 -26.16 -5.82
C LEU A 167 -5.90 -26.39 -4.45
N GLU A 168 -4.91 -25.56 -4.09
CA GLU A 168 -4.26 -25.57 -2.77
C GLU A 168 -5.25 -25.28 -1.63
N ASN A 169 -6.24 -24.43 -1.87
CA ASN A 169 -7.31 -24.15 -0.91
C ASN A 169 -8.27 -25.33 -0.76
N ASP A 170 -8.64 -25.97 -1.86
CA ASP A 170 -9.52 -27.14 -1.86
C ASP A 170 -8.90 -28.31 -1.11
N ILE A 171 -7.62 -28.62 -1.35
CA ILE A 171 -6.92 -29.66 -0.60
C ILE A 171 -6.75 -29.30 0.88
N ARG A 172 -6.50 -28.03 1.22
CA ARG A 172 -6.43 -27.58 2.62
C ARG A 172 -7.75 -27.82 3.34
N ASN A 173 -8.87 -27.51 2.68
CA ASN A 173 -10.21 -27.74 3.25
C ASN A 173 -10.46 -29.23 3.48
N LEU A 174 -10.05 -30.11 2.55
CA LEU A 174 -10.15 -31.56 2.73
C LEU A 174 -9.26 -32.07 3.88
N LYS A 175 -8.04 -31.55 4.01
CA LYS A 175 -7.13 -31.87 5.13
C LYS A 175 -7.74 -31.42 6.47
N TYR A 176 -8.32 -30.22 6.51
CA TYR A 176 -9.04 -29.73 7.69
C TYR A 176 -10.24 -30.62 8.06
N GLU A 177 -11.04 -31.03 7.08
CA GLU A 177 -12.18 -31.94 7.30
C GLU A 177 -11.73 -33.31 7.83
N PHE A 178 -10.61 -33.83 7.30
CA PHE A 178 -10.01 -35.09 7.70
C PHE A 178 -9.59 -35.09 9.18
N ASP A 179 -9.05 -33.96 9.65
CA ASP A 179 -8.58 -33.79 11.01
C ASP A 179 -9.73 -33.57 12.03
N ASN A 180 -10.85 -32.96 11.62
CA ASN A 180 -11.86 -32.45 12.57
C ASN A 180 -13.20 -33.22 12.61
N VAL A 181 -13.65 -33.88 11.53
CA VAL A 181 -15.00 -34.47 11.48
C VAL A 181 -14.96 -35.97 11.78
N LYS A 182 -14.32 -36.76 10.91
CA LYS A 182 -13.96 -38.17 11.11
C LYS A 182 -13.16 -38.63 9.90
N SER A 183 -11.93 -39.07 10.12
CA SER A 183 -11.09 -39.64 9.07
C SER A 183 -11.80 -40.85 8.42
N SER A 184 -11.98 -40.82 7.11
CA SER A 184 -12.55 -41.93 6.33
C SER A 184 -11.69 -42.22 5.10
N ASP A 185 -11.68 -43.48 4.67
CA ASP A 185 -10.96 -43.90 3.47
C ASP A 185 -11.42 -43.13 2.23
N SER A 186 -12.71 -42.77 2.19
CA SER A 186 -13.29 -41.97 1.10
C SER A 186 -12.69 -40.55 1.03
N LEU A 187 -12.45 -39.92 2.18
CA LEU A 187 -11.89 -38.59 2.25
C LEU A 187 -10.39 -38.61 1.95
N ASN A 188 -9.67 -39.63 2.45
CA ASN A 188 -8.27 -39.84 2.13
C ASN A 188 -8.06 -40.03 0.62
N LYS A 189 -8.94 -40.81 -0.04
CA LYS A 189 -8.92 -40.97 -1.50
C LYS A 189 -9.10 -39.64 -2.24
N LYS A 190 -10.03 -38.78 -1.79
CA LYS A 190 -10.22 -37.43 -2.38
C LYS A 190 -8.98 -36.54 -2.20
N ILE A 191 -8.31 -36.62 -1.05
CA ILE A 191 -7.06 -35.89 -0.82
C ILE A 191 -6.00 -36.34 -1.82
N ILE A 192 -5.79 -37.65 -1.96
CA ILE A 192 -4.83 -38.22 -2.91
C ILE A 192 -5.16 -37.80 -4.36
N GLU A 193 -6.43 -37.87 -4.77
CA GLU A 193 -6.89 -37.42 -6.08
C GLU A 193 -6.57 -35.93 -6.32
N LYS A 194 -6.80 -35.09 -5.31
CA LYS A 194 -6.47 -33.65 -5.37
C LYS A 194 -4.96 -33.39 -5.40
N GLU A 195 -4.15 -34.19 -4.70
CA GLU A 195 -2.69 -34.09 -4.78
C GLU A 195 -2.18 -34.38 -6.20
N PHE A 196 -2.73 -35.42 -6.84
CA PHE A 196 -2.41 -35.72 -8.23
C PHE A 196 -2.86 -34.61 -9.19
N GLU A 197 -4.06 -34.05 -8.98
CA GLU A 197 -4.56 -32.92 -9.77
C GLU A 197 -3.64 -31.69 -9.67
N ILE A 198 -3.17 -31.35 -8.46
CA ILE A 198 -2.21 -30.25 -8.26
C ILE A 198 -0.89 -30.54 -8.99
N ILE A 199 -0.37 -31.76 -8.88
CA ILE A 199 0.89 -32.15 -9.54
C ILE A 199 0.76 -32.02 -11.05
N ASP A 200 -0.31 -32.57 -11.65
CA ASP A 200 -0.57 -32.47 -13.09
C ASP A 200 -0.72 -31.01 -13.53
N TYR A 201 -1.45 -30.21 -12.75
CA TYR A 201 -1.62 -28.78 -13.02
C TYR A 201 -0.28 -28.02 -12.99
N CYS A 202 0.57 -28.30 -12.00
CA CYS A 202 1.91 -27.72 -11.89
C CYS A 202 2.81 -28.11 -13.07
N LEU A 203 2.81 -29.39 -13.48
CA LEU A 203 3.58 -29.88 -14.63
C LEU A 203 3.12 -29.22 -15.94
N LYS A 204 1.82 -29.14 -16.17
CA LYS A 204 1.23 -28.55 -17.36
C LYS A 204 1.52 -27.06 -17.50
N ASN A 205 1.52 -26.31 -16.39
CA ASN A 205 1.70 -24.86 -16.40
C ASN A 205 3.11 -24.42 -15.99
N LYS A 206 4.04 -25.35 -15.74
CA LYS A 206 5.41 -25.08 -15.24
C LYS A 206 5.42 -24.22 -13.97
N LEU A 207 4.53 -24.54 -13.03
CA LEU A 207 4.42 -23.86 -11.74
C LEU A 207 5.06 -24.70 -10.64
N GLN A 208 5.56 -24.04 -9.60
CA GLN A 208 6.04 -24.70 -8.40
C GLN A 208 4.93 -24.79 -7.36
N ARG A 209 4.70 -26.00 -6.83
CA ARG A 209 3.75 -26.26 -5.74
C ARG A 209 4.32 -25.75 -4.42
N ASN A 210 3.50 -25.07 -3.61
CA ASN A 210 3.86 -24.71 -2.25
C ASN A 210 3.06 -25.55 -1.23
N VAL A 211 3.69 -26.60 -0.70
CA VAL A 211 3.06 -27.54 0.23
C VAL A 211 2.66 -26.88 1.55
N GLU A 212 3.37 -25.82 1.98
CA GLU A 212 3.05 -25.13 3.24
C GLU A 212 1.66 -24.51 3.21
N ARG A 213 1.20 -24.03 2.05
CA ARG A 213 -0.12 -23.40 1.87
C ARG A 213 -1.28 -24.38 2.00
N GLU A 214 -1.00 -25.68 1.97
CA GLU A 214 -1.99 -26.73 2.15
C GLU A 214 -2.19 -27.11 3.62
N ASN A 215 -1.35 -26.57 4.51
CA ASN A 215 -1.50 -26.76 5.94
C ASN A 215 -2.79 -26.07 6.44
N PRO A 216 -3.74 -26.81 7.05
CA PRO A 216 -4.98 -26.22 7.59
C PRO A 216 -4.76 -25.10 8.60
N ASN A 217 -3.63 -25.11 9.32
CA ASN A 217 -3.33 -24.18 10.41
C ASN A 217 -2.39 -23.04 9.98
N ILE A 218 -2.21 -22.79 8.68
CA ILE A 218 -1.39 -21.68 8.21
C ILE A 218 -2.09 -20.33 8.48
N SER A 219 -1.35 -19.36 9.03
CA SER A 219 -1.84 -17.99 9.16
C SER A 219 -2.01 -17.32 7.79
N ASP A 220 -3.02 -16.46 7.64
CA ASP A 220 -3.26 -15.74 6.36
C ASP A 220 -2.04 -14.95 5.87
N LEU A 221 -1.27 -14.33 6.78
CA LEU A 221 -0.05 -13.61 6.41
C LEU A 221 1.01 -14.50 5.74
N LYS A 222 1.14 -15.76 6.18
CA LYS A 222 2.06 -16.74 5.58
C LYS A 222 1.49 -17.37 4.31
N LYS A 223 0.16 -17.43 4.19
CA LYS A 223 -0.53 -17.99 3.02
C LYS A 223 -0.25 -17.19 1.74
N PHE A 224 -0.23 -15.87 1.86
CA PHE A 224 -0.08 -14.95 0.72
C PHE A 224 1.34 -14.42 0.50
N ARG A 225 2.28 -14.77 1.38
CA ARG A 225 3.73 -14.57 1.17
C ARG A 225 4.30 -15.69 0.27
#